data_AF-A0A9X9XA62-F1
#
_entry.id   AF-A0A9X9XA62-F1
#
_cell.length_a   1.000
_cell.length_b   1.000
_cell.length_c   1.000
_cell.angle_alpha   90.00
_cell.angle_beta   90.00
_cell.angle_gamma   90.00
#
_symmetry.space_group_name_H-M   'P 1'
#
loop_
_entity.id
_entity.type
_entity.pdbx_description
1 polymer ?
#
loop_
_entity_poly.entity_id
_entity_poly.type
_entity_poly.pdbx_seq_one_letter_code
_entity_poly.pdbx_strand_id
1 'polypeptide(L)'
;MTSAMVPPQNRKAIVSWPSARLLDLAEANPEDCELLEFIQGELDRRDVAIAASASRRVAQLLARARMEGEPNAEFSAGERESKIAALQARIEAMERRMREAEARASAAERALASEALPPRGGGLLRRVHLADTAPIWLVDAARRAFRLRFHPDRFADPVMKSRAEETFKEAEDIFRQIAAAQGGQ
;
A
#
# COMPACT_ATOMS: atom_id res chain seq x y z
N MET A 1 17.21 2.79 -7.32
CA MET A 1 16.53 3.93 -6.68
C MET A 1 16.99 5.17 -7.40
N THR A 2 16.15 5.68 -8.29
CA THR A 2 16.42 6.88 -9.10
C THR A 2 16.55 8.06 -8.16
N SER A 3 17.78 8.56 -8.00
CA SER A 3 18.05 9.85 -7.37
C SER A 3 17.33 10.89 -8.21
N ALA A 4 16.18 11.37 -7.74
CA ALA A 4 15.43 12.42 -8.39
C ALA A 4 16.26 13.69 -8.23
N MET A 5 17.09 13.97 -9.23
CA MET A 5 17.85 15.20 -9.34
C MET A 5 16.84 16.34 -9.46
N VAL A 6 16.52 16.97 -8.32
CA VAL A 6 15.64 18.13 -8.25
C VAL A 6 16.28 19.22 -9.12
N PRO A 7 15.53 19.85 -10.05
CA PRO A 7 16.09 20.89 -10.91
C PRO A 7 16.70 22.00 -10.05
N PRO A 8 17.78 22.68 -10.49
CA PRO A 8 18.44 23.72 -9.73
C PRO A 8 17.42 24.81 -9.42
N GLN A 9 16.89 24.78 -8.19
CA GLN A 9 15.91 25.76 -7.75
C GLN A 9 16.58 27.13 -7.85
N ASN A 10 15.88 28.10 -8.43
CA ASN A 10 16.42 29.41 -8.74
C ASN A 10 16.95 30.06 -7.44
N ARG A 11 18.27 29.97 -7.19
CA ARG A 11 18.91 30.39 -5.93
C ARG A 11 18.53 31.83 -5.56
N LYS A 12 18.27 32.69 -6.55
CA LYS A 12 17.79 34.07 -6.38
C LYS A 12 16.40 34.17 -5.73
N ALA A 13 15.51 33.22 -6.01
CA ALA A 13 14.17 33.19 -5.44
C ALA A 13 14.17 32.73 -3.98
N ILE A 14 15.18 31.94 -3.57
CA ILE A 14 15.29 31.36 -2.22
C ILE A 14 15.78 32.40 -1.20
N VAL A 15 16.60 33.37 -1.62
CA VAL A 15 17.14 34.43 -0.75
C VAL A 15 16.04 35.22 -0.01
N SER A 16 14.90 35.46 -0.66
CA SER A 16 13.78 36.22 -0.08
C SER A 16 12.86 35.39 0.81
N TRP A 17 13.10 34.08 0.95
CA TRP A 17 12.20 33.20 1.71
C TRP A 17 12.37 33.37 3.22
N PRO A 18 11.29 33.20 4.02
CA PRO A 18 11.39 33.16 5.47
C PRO A 18 12.32 32.03 5.95
N SER A 19 13.00 32.24 7.08
CA SER A 19 13.99 31.28 7.61
C SER A 19 13.40 29.90 7.91
N ALA A 20 12.11 29.82 8.27
CA ALA A 20 11.41 28.54 8.45
C ALA A 20 11.32 27.73 7.14
N ARG A 21 10.99 28.41 6.03
CA ARG A 21 10.87 27.77 4.72
C ARG A 21 12.22 27.32 4.15
N LEU A 22 13.29 28.04 4.50
CA LEU A 22 14.65 27.62 4.19
C LEU A 22 15.04 26.34 4.93
N LEU A 23 14.61 26.22 6.19
CA LEU A 23 14.85 25.01 6.98
C LEU A 23 14.06 23.83 6.41
N ASP A 24 12.77 24.00 6.07
CA ASP A 24 11.96 22.94 5.46
C ASP A 24 12.61 22.41 4.16
N LEU A 25 13.17 23.33 3.36
CA LEU A 25 13.87 22.97 2.13
C LEU A 25 15.16 22.19 2.40
N ALA A 26 15.93 22.58 3.42
CA ALA A 26 17.12 21.87 3.85
C ALA A 26 16.80 20.46 4.37
N GLU A 27 15.72 20.31 5.14
CA GLU A 27 15.29 19.00 5.66
C GLU A 27 14.75 18.08 4.56
N ALA A 28 14.16 18.64 3.50
CA ALA A 28 13.72 17.88 2.34
C ALA A 28 14.88 17.40 1.44
N ASN A 29 16.07 18.02 1.55
CA ASN A 29 17.23 17.72 0.70
C ASN A 29 18.51 17.55 1.55
N PRO A 30 18.57 16.57 2.46
CA PRO A 30 19.69 16.42 3.39
C PRO A 30 21.02 16.02 2.73
N GLU A 31 20.98 15.49 1.51
CA GLU A 31 22.16 15.00 0.77
C GLU A 31 22.80 16.09 -0.11
N ASP A 32 22.09 17.20 -0.38
CA ASP A 32 22.56 18.27 -1.28
C ASP A 32 23.46 19.26 -0.52
N CYS A 33 24.74 18.93 -0.42
CA CYS A 33 25.73 19.74 0.32
C CYS A 33 25.84 21.17 -0.21
N GLU A 34 25.76 21.39 -1.52
CA GLU A 34 25.83 22.75 -2.09
C GLU A 34 24.62 23.61 -1.69
N LEU A 35 23.43 23.02 -1.71
CA LEU A 35 22.21 23.70 -1.28
C LEU A 35 22.24 24.02 0.22
N LEU A 36 22.70 23.07 1.04
CA LEU A 36 22.80 23.25 2.48
C LEU A 36 23.82 24.34 2.85
N GLU A 37 24.98 24.39 2.19
CA GLU A 37 25.98 25.46 2.38
C GLU A 37 25.42 26.84 1.97
N PHE A 38 24.69 26.90 0.86
CA PHE A 38 24.01 28.13 0.43
C PHE A 38 22.98 28.61 1.46
N ILE A 39 22.11 27.70 1.94
CA ILE A 39 21.10 28.02 2.94
C ILE A 39 21.75 28.46 4.26
N GLN A 40 22.83 27.80 4.69
CA GLN A 40 23.58 28.17 5.89
C GLN A 40 24.11 29.61 5.77
N GLY A 41 24.75 29.95 4.65
CA GLY A 41 25.25 31.31 4.42
C GLY A 41 24.14 32.38 4.40
N GLU A 42 22.94 32.06 3.90
CA GLU A 42 21.80 32.98 3.94
C GLU A 42 21.18 33.11 5.34
N LEU A 43 21.18 32.05 6.15
CA LEU A 43 20.70 32.09 7.53
C LEU A 43 21.65 32.83 8.46
N ASP A 44 22.96 32.71 8.26
CA ASP A 44 23.99 33.39 9.07
C ASP A 44 24.01 34.91 8.86
N ARG A 45 23.54 35.39 7.70
CA ARG A 45 23.38 36.84 7.43
C ARG A 45 22.18 37.46 8.13
N ARG A 46 21.29 36.66 8.72
CA ARG A 46 20.03 37.14 9.32
C ARG A 46 20.17 37.22 10.83
N ASP A 47 20.04 38.43 11.37
CA ASP A 47 20.12 38.69 12.81
C ASP A 47 18.77 38.46 13.51
N VAL A 48 18.25 37.23 13.44
CA VAL A 48 16.99 36.84 14.09
C VAL A 48 17.15 35.48 14.78
N ALA A 49 16.60 35.34 15.98
CA ALA A 49 16.70 34.11 16.79
C ALA A 49 16.23 32.83 16.04
N ILE A 50 15.19 32.95 15.21
CA ILE A 50 14.69 31.85 14.37
C ILE A 50 15.74 31.43 13.33
N ALA A 51 16.47 32.39 12.75
CA ALA A 51 17.53 32.11 11.78
C ALA A 51 18.72 31.40 12.45
N ALA A 52 19.09 31.81 13.68
CA ALA A 52 20.15 31.13 14.44
C ALA A 52 19.78 29.67 14.79
N SER A 53 18.51 29.42 15.12
CA SER A 53 18.03 28.04 15.36
C SER A 53 18.05 27.21 14.08
N ALA A 54 17.59 27.77 12.97
CA ALA A 54 17.63 27.10 11.66
C ALA A 54 19.08 26.85 11.20
N SER A 55 20.00 27.82 11.36
CA SER A 55 21.41 27.67 11.00
C SER A 55 22.07 26.51 11.74
N ARG A 56 21.87 26.41 13.06
CA ARG A 56 22.37 25.26 13.85
C ARG A 56 21.84 23.92 13.33
N ARG A 57 20.57 23.87 12.91
CA ARG A 57 19.97 22.65 12.37
C ARG A 57 20.55 22.28 11.00
N VAL A 58 20.73 23.26 10.12
CA VAL A 58 21.37 23.06 8.80
C VAL A 58 22.84 22.65 8.96
N ALA A 59 23.56 23.21 9.92
CA ALA A 59 24.93 22.81 10.23
C ALA A 59 25.03 21.33 10.67
N GLN A 60 24.04 20.82 11.41
CA GLN A 60 23.97 19.39 11.74
C GLN A 60 23.74 18.51 10.51
N LEU A 61 22.87 18.95 9.59
CA LEU A 61 22.63 18.24 8.32
C LEU A 61 23.92 18.20 7.47
N LEU A 62 24.65 19.31 7.37
CA LEU A 62 25.95 19.37 6.69
C LEU A 62 27.00 18.45 7.32
N ALA A 63 27.11 18.45 8.65
CA ALA A 63 28.03 17.57 9.34
C ALA A 63 27.70 16.10 9.07
N ARG A 64 26.41 15.76 9.04
CA ARG A 64 25.93 14.41 8.74
C ARG A 64 26.21 14.02 7.29
N ALA A 65 25.88 14.87 6.33
CA ALA A 65 26.10 14.61 4.90
C ALA A 65 27.60 14.43 4.58
N ARG A 66 28.48 15.19 5.25
CA ARG A 66 29.93 15.03 5.13
C ARG A 66 30.44 13.72 5.73
N MET A 67 29.83 13.25 6.81
CA MET A 67 30.15 11.96 7.44
C MET A 67 29.58 10.77 6.66
N GLU A 68 28.43 10.93 6.00
CA GLU A 68 27.82 9.92 5.13
C GLU A 68 28.47 9.90 3.73
N GLY A 69 29.11 11.01 3.32
CA GLY A 69 29.92 11.15 2.10
C GLY A 69 31.38 10.71 2.23
N GLU A 70 31.88 10.48 3.45
CA GLU A 70 33.10 9.67 3.65
C GLU A 70 32.75 8.24 3.20
N PRO A 71 33.38 7.70 2.14
CA PRO A 71 33.11 6.35 1.70
C PRO A 71 33.54 5.42 2.84
N ASN A 72 32.54 4.94 3.57
CA ASN A 72 32.64 3.86 4.54
C ASN A 72 33.67 2.84 4.03
N ALA A 73 34.78 2.74 4.75
CA ALA A 73 35.98 1.95 4.53
C ALA A 73 35.93 0.97 3.34
N GLU A 74 36.81 1.21 2.37
CA GLU A 74 37.39 0.30 1.39
C GLU A 74 36.95 -1.19 1.49
N PHE A 75 35.76 -1.51 0.98
CA PHE A 75 35.63 -2.80 0.30
C PHE A 75 36.42 -2.69 -0.98
N SER A 76 37.43 -3.55 -1.16
CA SER A 76 38.18 -3.62 -2.41
C SER A 76 37.20 -3.83 -3.58
N ALA A 77 37.54 -3.38 -4.79
CA ALA A 77 36.68 -3.57 -5.96
C ALA A 77 36.22 -5.04 -6.10
N GLY A 78 37.09 -6.00 -5.75
CA GLY A 78 36.77 -7.43 -5.73
C GLY A 78 35.74 -7.85 -4.66
N GLU A 79 35.68 -7.20 -3.50
CA GLU A 79 34.66 -7.49 -2.49
C GLU A 79 33.29 -6.89 -2.85
N ARG A 80 33.29 -5.72 -3.51
CA ARG A 80 32.07 -5.13 -4.08
C ARG A 80 31.52 -6.00 -5.20
N GLU A 81 32.38 -6.45 -6.11
CA GLU A 81 32.00 -7.38 -7.19
C GLU A 81 31.50 -8.72 -6.64
N SER A 82 32.17 -9.28 -5.62
CA SER A 82 31.73 -10.51 -4.95
C SER A 82 30.36 -10.35 -4.28
N LYS A 83 30.11 -9.19 -3.66
CA LYS A 83 28.81 -8.89 -3.04
C LYS A 83 27.72 -8.69 -4.09
N ILE A 84 28.02 -8.03 -5.21
CA ILE A 84 27.09 -7.87 -6.33
C ILE A 84 26.74 -9.24 -6.92
N ALA A 85 27.73 -10.09 -7.17
CA ALA A 85 27.51 -11.45 -7.68
C ALA A 85 26.66 -12.29 -6.72
N ALA A 86 26.92 -12.21 -5.41
CA ALA A 86 26.14 -12.92 -4.39
C ALA A 86 24.68 -12.44 -4.32
N LEU A 87 24.46 -11.12 -4.44
CA LEU A 87 23.11 -10.55 -4.48
C LEU A 87 22.37 -10.92 -5.76
N GLN A 88 23.04 -10.89 -6.91
CA GLN A 88 22.48 -11.33 -8.19
C GLN A 88 22.07 -12.80 -8.14
N ALA A 89 22.95 -13.69 -7.66
CA ALA A 89 22.63 -15.10 -7.50
C ALA A 89 21.42 -15.34 -6.56
N ARG A 90 21.31 -14.52 -5.49
CA ARG A 90 20.16 -14.57 -4.58
C ARG A 90 18.87 -14.12 -5.25
N ILE A 91 18.91 -13.05 -6.04
CA ILE A 91 17.76 -12.56 -6.81
C ILE A 91 17.31 -13.63 -7.80
N GLU A 92 18.23 -14.20 -8.58
CA GLU A 92 17.92 -15.27 -9.54
C GLU A 92 17.33 -16.52 -8.86
N ALA A 93 17.81 -16.88 -7.68
CA ALA A 93 17.24 -17.97 -6.90
C ALA A 93 15.81 -17.67 -6.42
N MET A 94 15.55 -16.43 -6.00
CA MET A 94 14.20 -16.00 -5.60
C MET A 94 13.24 -15.94 -6.80
N GLU A 95 13.69 -15.41 -7.94
CA GLU A 95 12.87 -15.37 -9.16
C GLU A 95 12.50 -16.77 -9.65
N ARG A 96 13.43 -17.73 -9.59
CA ARG A 96 13.12 -19.13 -9.90
C ARG A 96 12.03 -19.70 -9.00
N ARG A 97 12.15 -19.48 -7.68
CA ARG A 97 11.13 -19.90 -6.70
C ARG A 97 9.77 -19.25 -6.96
N MET A 98 9.75 -17.98 -7.36
CA MET A 98 8.52 -17.29 -7.73
C MET A 98 7.87 -17.92 -8.96
N ARG A 99 8.63 -18.15 -10.04
CA ARG A 99 8.11 -18.80 -11.25
C ARG A 99 7.58 -20.21 -10.96
N GLU A 100 8.26 -20.98 -10.11
CA GLU A 100 7.78 -22.29 -9.68
C GLU A 100 6.50 -22.22 -8.83
N ALA A 101 6.38 -21.22 -7.96
CA ALA A 101 5.17 -20.99 -7.18
C ALA A 101 4.00 -20.55 -8.07
N GLU A 102 4.23 -19.65 -9.02
CA GLU A 102 3.24 -19.20 -10.01
C GLU A 102 2.80 -20.35 -10.92
N ALA A 103 3.72 -21.19 -11.39
CA ALA A 103 3.39 -22.37 -12.18
C ALA A 103 2.52 -23.35 -11.38
N ARG A 104 2.82 -23.57 -10.10
CA ARG A 104 1.99 -24.40 -9.20
C ARG A 104 0.63 -23.79 -8.92
N ALA A 105 0.56 -22.47 -8.70
CA ALA A 105 -0.70 -21.76 -8.50
C ALA A 105 -1.57 -21.86 -9.76
N SER A 106 -1.01 -21.59 -10.94
CA SER A 106 -1.73 -21.70 -12.21
C SER A 106 -2.16 -23.15 -12.52
N ALA A 107 -1.36 -24.14 -12.15
CA ALA A 107 -1.74 -25.55 -12.27
C ALA A 107 -2.87 -25.91 -11.30
N ALA A 108 -2.83 -25.42 -10.06
CA ALA A 108 -3.91 -25.62 -9.07
C ALA A 108 -5.20 -24.90 -9.51
N GLU A 109 -5.12 -23.68 -10.04
CA GLU A 109 -6.26 -22.96 -10.61
C GLU A 109 -6.87 -23.72 -11.79
N ARG A 110 -6.03 -24.24 -12.70
CA ARG A 110 -6.50 -25.08 -13.80
C ARG A 110 -7.13 -26.38 -13.30
N ALA A 111 -6.56 -27.01 -12.29
CA ALA A 111 -7.12 -28.20 -11.67
C ALA A 111 -8.49 -27.92 -11.04
N LEU A 112 -8.61 -26.83 -10.27
CA LEU A 112 -9.88 -26.36 -9.69
C LEU A 112 -10.91 -25.96 -10.76
N ALA A 113 -10.46 -25.43 -11.90
CA ALA A 113 -11.35 -25.10 -13.02
C ALA A 113 -11.79 -26.36 -13.79
N SER A 114 -10.96 -27.39 -13.87
CA SER A 114 -11.26 -28.67 -14.54
C SER A 114 -11.99 -29.67 -13.66
N GLU A 115 -11.88 -29.54 -12.34
CA GLU A 115 -12.70 -30.27 -11.39
C GLU A 115 -14.12 -29.73 -11.55
N ALA A 116 -14.91 -30.42 -12.38
CA ALA A 116 -16.33 -30.18 -12.47
C ALA A 116 -16.86 -30.24 -11.04
N LEU A 117 -17.23 -29.07 -10.49
CA LEU A 117 -17.95 -28.99 -9.23
C LEU A 117 -19.00 -30.11 -9.27
N PRO A 118 -19.11 -30.95 -8.22
CA PRO A 118 -20.19 -31.92 -8.15
C PRO A 118 -21.45 -31.17 -8.54
N PRO A 119 -22.25 -31.72 -9.49
CA PRO A 119 -23.29 -30.98 -10.19
C PRO A 119 -24.01 -30.17 -9.15
N ARG A 120 -24.02 -28.83 -9.31
CA ARG A 120 -24.70 -27.91 -8.41
C ARG A 120 -26.19 -28.30 -8.36
N GLY A 121 -26.53 -29.30 -7.56
CA GLY A 121 -27.68 -29.25 -6.67
C GLY A 121 -27.35 -28.17 -5.66
N GLY A 122 -27.24 -26.93 -6.15
CA GLY A 122 -26.82 -25.78 -5.36
C GLY A 122 -27.95 -25.45 -4.41
N GLY A 123 -27.92 -26.11 -3.25
CA GLY A 123 -28.85 -25.86 -2.17
C GLY A 123 -28.96 -24.36 -1.95
N LEU A 124 -30.19 -23.87 -1.78
CA LEU A 124 -30.49 -22.45 -1.62
C LEU A 124 -29.64 -21.81 -0.51
N LEU A 125 -29.27 -22.59 0.51
CA LEU A 125 -28.39 -22.20 1.61
C LEU A 125 -26.98 -21.80 1.15
N ARG A 126 -26.38 -22.50 0.16
CA ARG A 126 -25.05 -22.14 -0.34
C ARG A 126 -25.03 -20.79 -1.06
N ARG A 127 -26.14 -20.39 -1.68
CA ARG A 127 -26.25 -19.08 -2.36
C ARG A 127 -26.23 -17.90 -1.37
N VAL A 128 -26.59 -18.15 -0.11
CA VAL A 128 -26.49 -17.17 0.98
C VAL A 128 -25.32 -17.47 1.93
N HIS A 129 -24.31 -18.20 1.45
CA HIS A 129 -23.10 -18.57 2.19
C HIS A 129 -23.36 -19.38 3.49
N LEU A 130 -24.43 -20.17 3.50
CA LEU A 130 -24.73 -21.10 4.58
C LEU A 130 -24.42 -22.54 4.16
N ALA A 131 -24.03 -23.36 5.15
CA ALA A 131 -23.91 -24.80 4.96
C ALA A 131 -25.29 -25.44 4.73
N ASP A 132 -25.34 -26.55 4.00
CA ASP A 132 -26.59 -27.26 3.71
C ASP A 132 -27.28 -27.82 4.98
N THR A 133 -26.53 -27.91 6.09
CA THR A 133 -27.00 -28.33 7.43
C THR A 133 -27.31 -27.16 8.36
N ALA A 134 -27.36 -25.93 7.86
CA ALA A 134 -27.57 -24.75 8.69
C ALA A 134 -28.93 -24.80 9.43
N PRO A 135 -28.94 -24.62 10.77
CA PRO A 135 -30.19 -24.59 11.52
C PRO A 135 -31.00 -23.33 11.22
N ILE A 136 -32.32 -23.40 11.41
CA ILE A 136 -33.28 -22.33 11.06
C ILE A 136 -32.90 -20.99 11.70
N TRP A 137 -32.52 -20.98 12.97
CA TRP A 137 -32.12 -19.76 13.67
C TRP A 137 -30.92 -19.06 13.00
N LEU A 138 -30.03 -19.83 12.35
CA LEU A 138 -28.87 -19.30 11.63
C LEU A 138 -29.28 -18.72 10.28
N VAL A 139 -30.28 -19.31 9.60
CA VAL A 139 -30.89 -18.75 8.39
C VAL A 139 -31.51 -17.39 8.70
N ASP A 140 -32.26 -17.28 9.80
CA ASP A 140 -32.87 -16.01 10.23
C ASP A 140 -31.83 -14.96 10.66
N ALA A 141 -30.75 -15.39 11.32
CA ALA A 141 -29.63 -14.52 11.64
C ALA A 141 -28.92 -14.01 10.38
N ALA A 142 -28.67 -14.88 9.40
CA ALA A 142 -28.06 -14.53 8.13
C ALA A 142 -28.94 -13.55 7.34
N ARG A 143 -30.25 -13.79 7.29
CA ARG A 143 -31.21 -12.88 6.64
C ARG A 143 -31.17 -11.48 7.27
N ARG A 144 -31.18 -11.38 8.61
CA ARG A 144 -31.04 -10.10 9.32
C ARG A 144 -29.72 -9.40 9.01
N ALA A 145 -28.61 -10.15 9.00
CA ALA A 145 -27.29 -9.60 8.67
C ALA A 145 -27.23 -9.07 7.22
N PHE A 146 -27.82 -9.79 6.26
CA PHE A 146 -27.93 -9.34 4.87
C PHE A 146 -28.71 -8.04 4.75
N ARG A 147 -29.85 -7.92 5.44
CA ARG A 147 -30.65 -6.68 5.45
C ARG A 147 -29.88 -5.49 5.99
N LEU A 148 -29.10 -5.69 7.06
CA LEU A 148 -28.26 -4.63 7.62
C LEU A 148 -27.08 -4.26 6.71
N ARG A 149 -26.51 -5.22 6.00
CA ARG A 149 -25.34 -5.00 5.13
C ARG A 149 -25.72 -4.30 3.83
N PHE A 150 -26.84 -4.69 3.23
CA PHE A 150 -27.27 -4.22 1.90
C PHE A 150 -28.48 -3.26 1.96
N HIS A 151 -28.74 -2.62 3.11
CA HIS A 151 -29.82 -1.64 3.23
C HIS A 151 -29.57 -0.44 2.29
N PRO A 152 -30.56 0.00 1.50
CA PRO A 152 -30.39 1.08 0.53
C PRO A 152 -29.95 2.41 1.16
N ASP A 153 -30.27 2.65 2.42
CA ASP A 153 -29.87 3.86 3.16
C ASP A 153 -28.38 3.86 3.57
N ARG A 154 -27.65 2.75 3.43
CA ARG A 154 -26.21 2.70 3.75
C ARG A 154 -25.32 3.17 2.61
N PHE A 155 -25.86 3.34 1.41
CA PHE A 155 -25.08 3.69 0.22
C PHE A 155 -25.46 5.08 -0.27
N ALA A 156 -24.52 6.02 -0.15
CA ALA A 156 -24.65 7.37 -0.70
C ALA A 156 -24.42 7.40 -2.22
N ASP A 157 -23.64 6.46 -2.76
CA ASP A 157 -23.33 6.34 -4.18
C ASP A 157 -24.49 5.64 -4.93
N PRO A 158 -25.09 6.26 -5.96
CA PRO A 158 -26.15 5.68 -6.78
C PRO A 158 -25.81 4.32 -7.41
N VAL A 159 -24.55 4.11 -7.84
CA VAL A 159 -24.12 2.86 -8.50
C VAL A 159 -24.04 1.74 -7.47
N MET A 160 -23.50 2.03 -6.29
CA MET A 160 -23.44 1.06 -5.19
C MET A 160 -24.83 0.75 -4.64
N LYS A 161 -25.73 1.74 -4.59
CA LYS A 161 -27.11 1.57 -4.18
C LYS A 161 -27.88 0.63 -5.11
N SER A 162 -27.74 0.80 -6.43
CA SER A 162 -28.35 -0.09 -7.43
C SER A 162 -27.82 -1.53 -7.31
N ARG A 163 -26.51 -1.71 -7.18
CA ARG A 163 -25.90 -3.05 -6.99
C ARG A 163 -26.34 -3.70 -5.67
N ALA A 164 -26.41 -2.91 -4.60
CA ALA A 164 -26.88 -3.39 -3.30
C ALA A 164 -28.35 -3.82 -3.35
N GLU A 165 -29.20 -3.08 -4.08
CA GLU A 165 -30.61 -3.41 -4.27
C GLU A 165 -30.81 -4.71 -5.06
N GLU A 166 -30.06 -4.91 -6.14
CA GLU A 166 -30.08 -6.16 -6.92
C GLU A 166 -29.65 -7.35 -6.04
N THR A 167 -28.53 -7.21 -5.33
CA THR A 167 -28.02 -8.25 -4.42
C THR A 167 -29.02 -8.54 -3.29
N PHE A 168 -29.68 -7.52 -2.76
CA PHE A 168 -30.69 -7.65 -1.71
C PHE A 168 -31.92 -8.42 -2.18
N LYS A 169 -32.43 -8.10 -3.38
CA LYS A 169 -33.60 -8.79 -3.97
C LYS A 169 -33.30 -10.27 -4.22
N GLU A 170 -32.15 -10.56 -4.82
CA GLU A 170 -31.73 -11.94 -5.07
C GLU A 170 -31.63 -12.74 -3.76
N ALA A 171 -30.96 -12.18 -2.75
CA ALA A 171 -30.82 -12.83 -1.45
C ALA A 171 -32.17 -13.05 -0.75
N GLU A 172 -33.07 -12.07 -0.75
CA GLU A 172 -34.40 -12.21 -0.13
C GLU A 172 -35.27 -13.24 -0.84
N ASP A 173 -35.19 -13.36 -2.17
CA ASP A 173 -35.90 -14.41 -2.91
C ASP A 173 -35.35 -15.80 -2.57
N ILE A 174 -34.04 -15.94 -2.39
CA ILE A 174 -33.43 -17.20 -1.93
C ILE A 174 -33.89 -17.53 -0.51
N PHE A 175 -33.90 -16.57 0.42
CA PHE A 175 -34.42 -16.78 1.78
C PHE A 175 -35.90 -17.16 1.78
N ARG A 176 -36.71 -16.58 0.87
CA ARG A 176 -38.13 -16.96 0.70
C ARG A 176 -38.26 -18.42 0.23
N GLN A 177 -37.42 -18.84 -0.72
CA GLN A 177 -37.41 -20.22 -1.20
C GLN A 177 -36.95 -21.21 -0.10
N ILE A 178 -35.97 -20.84 0.73
CA ILE A 178 -35.54 -21.64 1.88
C ILE A 178 -36.69 -21.81 2.88
N ALA A 179 -37.38 -20.71 3.22
CA ALA A 179 -38.51 -20.74 4.14
C ALA A 179 -39.67 -21.60 3.60
N ALA A 180 -39.97 -21.53 2.29
CA ALA A 180 -40.99 -22.35 1.66
C ALA A 180 -40.63 -23.85 1.66
N ALA A 181 -39.36 -24.19 1.47
CA ALA A 181 -38.89 -25.57 1.53
C ALA A 181 -38.89 -26.16 2.96
N GLN A 182 -38.75 -25.32 3.98
CA GLN A 182 -38.73 -25.73 5.40
C GLN A 182 -40.11 -25.73 6.08
N GLY A 183 -41.08 -24.96 5.57
CA GLY A 183 -42.45 -24.89 6.10
C GLY A 183 -43.44 -25.91 5.51
N GLY A 184 -42.98 -26.81 4.62
CA GLY A 184 -43.78 -27.85 3.99
C GLY A 184 -43.64 -29.25 4.60
N GLN A 185 -43.07 -29.35 5.80
CA GLN A 185 -43.00 -30.59 6.60
C GLN A 185 -43.94 -30.54 7.80
#